data_AF-K9KC04-F1
#
_entry.id   AF-K9KC04-F1
#
_cell.length_a   1.000
_cell.length_b   1.000
_cell.length_c   1.000
_cell.angle_alpha   90.00
_cell.angle_beta   90.00
_cell.angle_gamma   90.00
#
_symmetry.space_group_name_H-M   'P 1'
#
loop_
_entity.id
_entity.type
_entity.pdbx_description
1 polymer ?
#
loop_
_entity_poly.entity_id
_entity_poly.type
_entity_poly.pdbx_seq_one_letter_code
_entity_poly.pdbx_strand_id
1 'polypeptide(L)'
;FDDDGTSSPQDRLTLSQFQKQLLEDYGESHFTVNQQPFLYFQVLFLTAQFEAAIAFLFRMERLRCHAVHVALVLFELKLLLKSSGQSAQLLSHEPGDPPCMRRLNFVRLLMLYTRKFESTDPREALQYFYFLRDEKDSQGENMFLRCVSELVIESREFDMILGKLENDGSRKPGVIDKFTSDTKPIINKVASVAENKGLFEEAAKLYDLAKNADKVLELMNKLLSPVVPQISAPQSNKERLKNMALAIAERYRAQGISANKFVDSTFYLLLDLITFFDEYHSGHIDRAFDIIDRLKLVPLNQESVEERVAAFRNFSDEIRHNLSEVLLATMNILFTQFKRLKGTSPSSASRPQRVIEDRDSQLRSQARALITFAGMIPYRTSGDTNA
;
A
#
# COMPACT_ATOMS: atom_id res chain seq x y z
N PHE A 1 16.13 -52.92 2.24
CA PHE A 1 17.01 -53.75 1.41
C PHE A 1 18.16 -54.15 2.30
N ASP A 2 18.12 -55.39 2.77
CA ASP A 2 19.11 -55.96 3.66
C ASP A 2 20.47 -56.04 2.97
N ASP A 3 21.52 -55.66 3.69
CA ASP A 3 22.92 -55.68 3.26
C ASP A 3 23.43 -57.11 3.28
N ASP A 4 23.24 -57.83 2.16
CA ASP A 4 23.92 -59.11 1.93
C ASP A 4 25.42 -58.84 1.67
N GLY A 5 26.20 -59.01 2.74
CA GLY A 5 27.65 -58.82 2.82
C GLY A 5 28.51 -59.85 2.08
N THR A 6 28.23 -60.15 0.81
CA THR A 6 28.96 -61.19 0.05
C THR A 6 29.76 -60.70 -1.16
N SER A 7 29.75 -59.41 -1.50
CA SER A 7 30.57 -58.84 -2.58
C SER A 7 31.65 -57.88 -2.06
N SER A 8 32.87 -57.97 -2.61
CA SER A 8 33.96 -57.03 -2.37
C SER A 8 33.45 -55.59 -2.58
N PRO A 9 33.77 -54.63 -1.69
CA PRO A 9 33.26 -53.26 -1.80
C PRO A 9 33.67 -52.53 -3.09
N GLN A 10 34.66 -53.06 -3.82
CA GLN A 10 35.12 -52.55 -5.12
C GLN A 10 34.23 -52.98 -6.30
N ASP A 11 33.45 -54.06 -6.17
CA ASP A 11 32.56 -54.58 -7.23
C ASP A 11 31.09 -54.16 -7.06
N ARG A 12 30.79 -53.36 -6.02
CA ARG A 12 29.45 -52.85 -5.73
C ARG A 12 29.19 -51.57 -6.53
N LEU A 13 28.46 -51.68 -7.64
CA LEU A 13 27.92 -50.54 -8.38
C LEU A 13 26.71 -49.96 -7.63
N THR A 14 26.85 -48.75 -7.09
CA THR A 14 25.75 -48.05 -6.42
C THR A 14 25.01 -47.11 -7.37
N LEU A 15 23.73 -46.84 -7.08
CA LEU A 15 22.96 -45.83 -7.82
C LEU A 15 23.67 -44.45 -7.80
N SER A 16 24.29 -44.07 -6.68
CA SER A 16 25.02 -42.81 -6.55
C SER A 16 26.25 -42.73 -7.47
N GLN A 17 27.00 -43.82 -7.61
CA GLN A 17 28.12 -43.89 -8.56
C GLN A 17 27.61 -43.80 -10.00
N PHE A 18 26.53 -44.49 -10.32
CA PHE A 18 25.92 -44.43 -11.65
C PHE A 18 25.37 -43.04 -12.00
N GLN A 19 24.70 -42.38 -11.06
CA GLN A 19 24.21 -41.00 -11.22
C GLN A 19 25.35 -40.03 -11.49
N LYS A 20 26.45 -40.11 -10.71
CA LYS A 20 27.65 -39.30 -10.90
C LYS A 20 28.23 -39.49 -12.30
N GLN A 21 28.39 -40.74 -12.73
CA GLN A 21 28.95 -41.05 -14.05
C GLN A 21 28.12 -40.42 -15.19
N LEU A 22 26.79 -40.47 -15.10
CA LEU A 22 25.91 -39.90 -16.12
C LEU A 22 25.88 -38.36 -16.12
N LEU A 23 25.94 -37.74 -14.94
CA LEU A 23 25.81 -36.28 -14.79
C LEU A 23 27.15 -35.56 -14.98
N GLU A 24 28.21 -36.04 -14.33
CA GLU A 24 29.51 -35.37 -14.25
C GLU A 24 30.53 -35.91 -15.26
N ASP A 25 30.65 -37.24 -15.37
CA ASP A 25 31.72 -37.85 -16.18
C ASP A 25 31.37 -37.90 -17.68
N TYR A 26 30.14 -38.30 -18.02
CA TYR A 26 29.62 -38.29 -19.39
C TYR A 26 29.02 -36.93 -19.76
N GLY A 27 28.12 -36.43 -18.92
CA GLY A 27 27.48 -35.14 -19.08
C GLY A 27 26.77 -34.95 -20.42
N GLU A 28 26.46 -33.70 -20.75
CA GLU A 28 25.64 -33.34 -21.90
C GLU A 28 26.29 -33.62 -23.27
N SER A 29 27.62 -33.57 -23.35
CA SER A 29 28.37 -33.77 -24.60
C SER A 29 28.25 -35.21 -25.10
N HIS A 30 28.34 -36.18 -24.19
CA HIS A 30 28.23 -37.61 -24.48
C HIS A 30 26.86 -37.97 -25.08
N PHE A 31 25.79 -37.36 -24.57
CA PHE A 31 24.43 -37.62 -25.05
C PHE A 31 23.99 -36.74 -26.23
N THR A 32 24.90 -35.94 -26.80
CA THR A 32 24.60 -35.08 -27.97
C THR A 32 23.32 -34.25 -27.78
N VAL A 33 23.19 -33.57 -26.63
CA VAL A 33 21.94 -32.92 -26.19
C VAL A 33 21.33 -31.93 -27.20
N ASN A 34 22.15 -31.35 -28.08
CA ASN A 34 21.69 -30.46 -29.15
C ASN A 34 20.84 -31.19 -30.20
N GLN A 35 21.05 -32.49 -30.39
CA GLN A 35 20.33 -33.34 -31.34
C GLN A 35 19.26 -34.18 -30.63
N GLN A 36 19.56 -34.70 -29.43
CA GLN A 36 18.68 -35.62 -28.69
C GLN A 36 18.42 -35.16 -27.25
N PRO A 37 17.76 -34.01 -27.03
CA PRO A 37 17.52 -33.47 -25.69
C PRO A 37 16.65 -34.38 -24.81
N PHE A 38 15.69 -35.08 -25.41
CA PHE A 38 14.80 -35.99 -24.69
C PHE A 38 15.50 -37.24 -24.16
N LEU A 39 16.53 -37.73 -24.87
CA LEU A 39 17.30 -38.88 -24.41
C LEU A 39 18.03 -38.55 -23.11
N TYR A 40 18.73 -37.41 -23.08
CA TYR A 40 19.44 -37.02 -21.87
C TYR A 40 18.49 -36.73 -20.70
N PHE A 41 17.36 -36.07 -20.97
CA PHE A 41 16.31 -35.93 -19.96
C PHE A 41 15.82 -37.28 -19.43
N GLN A 42 15.51 -38.24 -20.29
CA GLN A 42 15.08 -39.59 -19.89
C GLN A 42 16.13 -40.30 -19.05
N VAL A 43 17.41 -40.21 -19.42
CA VAL A 43 18.53 -40.78 -18.65
C VAL A 43 18.57 -40.19 -17.24
N LEU A 44 18.52 -38.86 -17.11
CA LEU A 44 18.51 -38.20 -15.79
C LEU A 44 17.25 -38.57 -14.99
N PHE A 45 16.09 -38.60 -15.65
CA PHE A 45 14.81 -38.87 -14.99
C PHE A 45 14.68 -40.32 -14.51
N LEU A 46 15.09 -41.30 -15.34
CA LEU A 46 15.09 -42.72 -14.99
C LEU A 46 16.12 -43.08 -13.92
N THR A 47 17.18 -42.28 -13.81
CA THR A 47 18.16 -42.41 -12.72
C THR A 47 17.82 -41.57 -11.49
N ALA A 48 16.59 -41.06 -11.39
CA ALA A 48 16.08 -40.28 -10.27
C ALA A 48 16.87 -38.99 -9.97
N GLN A 49 17.52 -38.41 -10.97
CA GLN A 49 18.21 -37.12 -10.89
C GLN A 49 17.27 -35.99 -11.30
N PHE A 50 16.14 -35.87 -10.60
CA PHE A 50 15.01 -35.03 -11.00
C PHE A 50 15.37 -33.55 -11.12
N GLU A 51 16.12 -33.01 -10.17
CA GLU A 51 16.50 -31.61 -10.10
C GLU A 51 17.38 -31.22 -11.29
N ALA A 52 18.36 -32.09 -11.61
CA ALA A 52 19.24 -31.91 -12.77
C ALA A 52 18.45 -32.04 -14.09
N ALA A 53 17.52 -33.00 -14.17
CA ALA A 53 16.66 -33.20 -15.34
C ALA A 53 15.77 -31.98 -15.63
N ILE A 54 15.15 -31.41 -14.59
CA ILE A 54 14.33 -30.20 -14.68
C ILE A 54 15.19 -29.00 -15.09
N ALA A 55 16.34 -28.79 -14.44
CA ALA A 55 17.24 -27.69 -14.75
C ALA A 55 17.77 -27.78 -16.19
N PHE A 56 18.09 -28.99 -16.67
CA PHE A 56 18.48 -29.25 -18.04
C PHE A 56 17.38 -28.81 -19.03
N LEU A 57 16.14 -29.29 -18.84
CA LEU A 57 15.02 -28.93 -19.72
C LEU A 57 14.70 -27.43 -19.66
N PHE A 58 14.78 -26.80 -18.50
CA PHE A 58 14.45 -25.39 -18.33
C PHE A 58 15.40 -24.45 -19.07
N ARG A 59 16.65 -24.85 -19.31
CA ARG A 59 17.58 -24.08 -20.15
C ARG A 59 17.10 -23.98 -21.60
N MET A 60 16.36 -24.98 -22.09
CA MET A 60 15.82 -25.00 -23.44
C MET A 60 14.49 -24.25 -23.51
N GLU A 61 14.49 -23.09 -24.18
CA GLU A 61 13.33 -22.18 -24.18
C GLU A 61 12.01 -22.86 -24.60
N ARG A 62 12.05 -23.69 -25.65
CA ARG A 62 10.86 -24.41 -26.16
C ARG A 62 10.32 -25.45 -25.18
N LEU A 63 11.11 -25.89 -24.20
CA LEU A 63 10.76 -26.95 -23.25
C LEU A 63 10.52 -26.43 -21.83
N ARG A 64 10.63 -25.11 -21.59
CA ARG A 64 10.44 -24.51 -20.25
C ARG A 64 9.10 -24.83 -19.63
N CYS A 65 8.02 -24.78 -20.40
CA CYS A 65 6.69 -25.15 -19.89
C CYS A 65 6.70 -26.60 -19.39
N HIS A 66 7.23 -27.54 -20.16
CA HIS A 66 7.34 -28.94 -19.76
C HIS A 66 8.17 -29.10 -18.49
N ALA A 67 9.33 -28.43 -18.42
CA ALA A 67 10.20 -28.46 -17.24
C ALA A 67 9.46 -28.00 -15.97
N VAL A 68 8.72 -26.90 -16.06
CA VAL A 68 7.96 -26.35 -14.93
C VAL A 68 6.82 -27.28 -14.54
N HIS A 69 6.01 -27.76 -15.47
CA HIS A 69 4.88 -28.64 -15.11
C HIS A 69 5.34 -29.99 -14.55
N VAL A 70 6.45 -30.55 -15.05
CA VAL A 70 7.07 -31.74 -14.45
C VAL A 70 7.56 -31.44 -13.02
N ALA A 71 8.19 -30.27 -12.80
CA ALA A 71 8.60 -29.85 -11.48
C ALA A 71 7.43 -29.67 -10.52
N LEU A 72 6.30 -29.12 -10.98
CA LEU A 72 5.07 -28.98 -10.19
C LEU A 72 4.54 -30.34 -9.71
N VAL A 73 4.50 -31.33 -10.61
CA VAL A 73 4.06 -32.69 -10.27
C VAL A 73 5.00 -33.32 -9.23
N LEU A 74 6.31 -33.23 -9.43
CA LEU A 74 7.30 -33.77 -8.49
C LEU A 74 7.28 -33.04 -7.13
N PHE A 75 7.00 -31.75 -7.13
CA PHE A 75 6.84 -30.95 -5.92
C PHE A 75 5.61 -31.38 -5.11
N GLU A 76 4.46 -31.59 -5.77
CA GLU A 76 3.25 -32.08 -5.08
C GLU A 76 3.44 -33.52 -4.57
N LEU A 77 4.16 -34.37 -5.30
CA LEU A 77 4.54 -35.71 -4.86
C LEU A 77 5.63 -35.74 -3.78
N LYS A 78 6.17 -34.58 -3.36
CA LYS A 78 7.28 -34.46 -2.38
C LYS A 78 8.55 -35.21 -2.78
N LEU A 79 8.79 -35.35 -4.09
CA LEU A 79 9.97 -35.99 -4.66
C LEU A 79 11.10 -35.02 -4.99
N LEU A 80 10.84 -33.71 -4.89
CA LEU A 80 11.80 -32.67 -5.24
C LEU A 80 12.64 -32.23 -4.03
N LEU A 81 13.96 -32.32 -4.19
CA LEU A 81 14.93 -31.76 -3.26
C LEU A 81 15.06 -30.26 -3.50
N LYS A 82 14.65 -29.47 -2.51
CA LYS A 82 14.64 -28.01 -2.59
C LYS A 82 15.92 -27.41 -2.03
N SER A 83 16.38 -26.32 -2.66
CA SER A 83 17.43 -25.46 -2.10
C SER A 83 16.89 -24.68 -0.90
N SER A 84 17.71 -24.51 0.13
CA SER A 84 17.40 -23.80 1.37
C SER A 84 17.46 -22.27 1.26
N GLY A 85 18.10 -21.73 0.22
CA GLY A 85 18.30 -20.30 0.01
C GLY A 85 17.73 -19.77 -1.31
N GLN A 86 17.06 -18.61 -1.26
CA GLN A 86 16.47 -17.97 -2.46
C GLN A 86 17.49 -17.41 -3.44
N SER A 87 18.65 -16.99 -2.92
CA SER A 87 19.78 -16.52 -3.72
C SER A 87 20.54 -17.65 -4.39
N ALA A 88 20.23 -18.92 -4.07
CA ALA A 88 20.83 -20.06 -4.73
C ALA A 88 20.55 -20.03 -6.24
N GLN A 89 21.49 -20.55 -7.01
CA GLN A 89 21.30 -20.82 -8.43
C GLN A 89 20.11 -21.77 -8.63
N LEU A 90 19.61 -21.86 -9.88
CA LEU A 90 18.47 -22.74 -10.18
C LEU A 90 18.74 -24.18 -9.73
N LEU A 91 19.96 -24.65 -9.94
CA LEU A 91 20.47 -25.93 -9.46
C LEU A 91 21.65 -25.66 -8.54
N SER A 92 21.64 -26.21 -7.34
CA SER A 92 22.71 -26.04 -6.34
C SER A 92 23.11 -27.35 -5.70
N HIS A 93 24.32 -27.39 -5.14
CA HIS A 93 24.81 -28.44 -4.25
C HIS A 93 25.00 -27.81 -2.86
N GLU A 94 24.41 -28.39 -1.82
CA GLU A 94 24.53 -27.85 -0.46
C GLU A 94 25.62 -28.54 0.37
N PRO A 95 26.25 -27.81 1.33
CA PRO A 95 27.24 -28.42 2.23
C PRO A 95 26.61 -29.55 3.04
N GLY A 96 27.11 -30.77 2.86
CA GLY A 96 26.59 -31.98 3.51
C GLY A 96 25.76 -32.88 2.58
N ASP A 97 25.38 -32.39 1.40
CA ASP A 97 24.80 -33.25 0.36
C ASP A 97 25.89 -34.20 -0.21
N PRO A 98 25.54 -35.47 -0.49
CA PRO A 98 26.40 -36.35 -1.28
C PRO A 98 26.84 -35.69 -2.60
N PRO A 99 28.02 -36.02 -3.15
CA PRO A 99 28.57 -35.34 -4.32
C PRO A 99 27.64 -35.32 -5.55
N CYS A 100 26.77 -36.32 -5.73
CA CYS A 100 25.83 -36.42 -6.85
C CYS A 100 24.45 -35.81 -6.59
N MET A 101 24.15 -35.44 -5.34
CA MET A 101 22.85 -34.90 -4.98
C MET A 101 22.78 -33.44 -5.42
N ARG A 102 21.69 -33.04 -6.05
CA ARG A 102 21.45 -31.67 -6.48
C ARG A 102 20.12 -31.22 -5.91
N ARG A 103 20.02 -29.93 -5.65
CA ARG A 103 18.81 -29.28 -5.13
C ARG A 103 18.33 -28.25 -6.13
N LEU A 104 17.01 -28.21 -6.33
CA LEU A 104 16.36 -27.25 -7.22
C LEU A 104 15.82 -26.08 -6.41
N ASN A 105 16.14 -24.86 -6.84
CA ASN A 105 15.49 -23.66 -6.34
C ASN A 105 14.11 -23.53 -7.00
N PHE A 106 13.12 -24.22 -6.44
CA PHE A 106 11.76 -24.29 -6.96
C PHE A 106 11.07 -22.92 -7.03
N VAL A 107 11.27 -22.08 -6.01
CA VAL A 107 10.77 -20.69 -5.98
C VAL A 107 11.30 -19.92 -7.18
N ARG A 108 12.62 -19.95 -7.40
CA ARG A 108 13.27 -19.27 -8.53
C ARG A 108 12.80 -19.81 -9.88
N LEU A 109 12.58 -21.13 -10.00
CA LEU A 109 12.05 -21.74 -11.23
C LEU A 109 10.70 -21.10 -11.60
N LEU A 110 9.77 -21.03 -10.65
CA LEU A 110 8.45 -20.45 -10.88
C LEU A 110 8.54 -18.96 -11.19
N MET A 111 9.30 -18.18 -10.43
CA MET A 111 9.47 -16.74 -10.68
C MET A 111 10.08 -16.46 -12.07
N LEU A 112 11.08 -17.22 -12.50
CA LEU A 112 11.67 -17.05 -13.84
C LEU A 112 10.70 -17.42 -14.96
N TYR A 113 9.79 -18.36 -14.70
CA TYR A 113 8.77 -18.77 -15.66
C TYR A 113 7.64 -17.75 -15.77
N THR A 114 7.08 -17.31 -14.64
CA THR A 114 5.96 -16.35 -14.58
C THR A 114 6.37 -14.98 -15.11
N ARG A 115 7.63 -14.56 -14.93
CA ARG A 115 8.14 -13.27 -15.42
C ARG A 115 7.89 -12.99 -16.91
N LYS A 116 7.71 -14.03 -17.72
CA LYS A 116 7.40 -13.88 -19.15
C LYS A 116 5.99 -13.36 -19.43
N PHE A 117 5.05 -13.57 -18.52
CA PHE A 117 3.62 -13.30 -18.73
C PHE A 117 2.92 -12.68 -17.51
N GLU A 118 3.61 -12.44 -16.39
CA GLU A 118 2.98 -11.88 -15.19
C GLU A 118 2.43 -10.46 -15.40
N SER A 119 2.98 -9.72 -16.36
CA SER A 119 2.49 -8.40 -16.77
C SER A 119 1.31 -8.46 -17.74
N THR A 120 1.19 -9.52 -18.55
CA THR A 120 0.10 -9.68 -19.53
C THR A 120 -1.08 -10.49 -18.97
N ASP A 121 -0.76 -11.51 -18.19
CA ASP A 121 -1.68 -12.54 -17.69
C ASP A 121 -1.45 -12.77 -16.18
N PRO A 122 -1.67 -11.76 -15.31
CA PRO A 122 -1.46 -11.87 -13.87
C PRO A 122 -2.32 -12.96 -13.22
N ARG A 123 -3.49 -13.25 -13.80
CA ARG A 123 -4.37 -14.35 -13.37
C ARG A 123 -3.70 -15.72 -13.49
N GLU A 124 -2.96 -15.94 -14.57
CA GLU A 124 -2.25 -17.21 -14.78
C GLU A 124 -1.03 -17.27 -13.87
N ALA A 125 -0.29 -16.17 -13.71
CA ALA A 125 0.87 -16.11 -12.82
C ALA A 125 0.50 -16.45 -11.36
N LEU A 126 -0.67 -15.98 -10.90
CA LEU A 126 -1.19 -16.28 -9.59
C LEU A 126 -1.41 -17.79 -9.35
N GLN A 127 -1.86 -18.54 -10.37
CA GLN A 127 -2.04 -19.99 -10.27
C GLN A 127 -0.70 -20.70 -9.99
N TYR A 128 0.38 -20.25 -10.63
CA TYR A 128 1.72 -20.78 -10.37
C TYR A 128 2.20 -20.41 -8.96
N PHE A 129 1.99 -19.18 -8.50
CA PHE A 129 2.40 -18.76 -7.17
C PHE A 129 1.68 -19.53 -6.05
N TYR A 130 0.48 -20.06 -6.28
CA TYR A 130 -0.22 -20.86 -5.28
C TYR A 130 0.54 -22.13 -4.85
N PHE A 131 1.44 -22.66 -5.68
CA PHE A 131 2.34 -23.75 -5.30
C PHE A 131 3.38 -23.34 -4.26
N LEU A 132 3.57 -22.04 -4.03
CA LEU A 132 4.49 -21.49 -3.03
C LEU A 132 3.82 -21.18 -1.68
N ARG A 133 2.57 -21.59 -1.48
CA ARG A 133 1.78 -21.30 -0.27
C ARG A 133 2.39 -21.82 1.04
N ASP A 134 3.17 -22.90 0.97
CA ASP A 134 3.84 -23.51 2.13
C ASP A 134 5.34 -23.18 2.18
N GLU A 135 5.84 -22.47 1.16
CA GLU A 135 7.25 -22.08 1.07
C GLU A 135 7.50 -20.78 1.82
N LYS A 136 8.68 -20.70 2.46
CA LYS A 136 9.11 -19.53 3.21
C LYS A 136 10.46 -19.05 2.74
N ASP A 137 10.70 -17.75 2.90
CA ASP A 137 12.02 -17.17 2.68
C ASP A 137 12.97 -17.40 3.86
N SER A 138 14.21 -16.93 3.72
CA SER A 138 15.21 -17.00 4.78
C SER A 138 14.86 -16.19 6.02
N GLN A 139 13.89 -15.27 5.94
CA GLN A 139 13.34 -14.49 7.05
C GLN A 139 12.05 -15.11 7.61
N GLY A 140 11.59 -16.24 7.07
CA GLY A 140 10.35 -16.90 7.45
C GLY A 140 9.07 -16.31 6.82
N GLU A 141 9.19 -15.35 5.91
CA GLU A 141 8.07 -14.78 5.16
C GLU A 141 7.52 -15.79 4.14
N ASN A 142 6.20 -15.87 4.05
CA ASN A 142 5.52 -16.75 3.11
C ASN A 142 5.74 -16.29 1.65
N MET A 143 6.23 -17.19 0.80
CA MET A 143 6.58 -16.84 -0.57
C MET A 143 5.39 -16.57 -1.47
N PHE A 144 4.26 -17.24 -1.24
CA PHE A 144 3.03 -16.89 -1.94
C PHE A 144 2.62 -15.44 -1.63
N LEU A 145 2.63 -15.02 -0.35
CA LEU A 145 2.28 -13.64 0.02
C LEU A 145 3.20 -12.62 -0.65
N ARG A 146 4.51 -12.90 -0.68
CA ARG A 146 5.49 -12.03 -1.30
C ARG A 146 5.29 -11.89 -2.81
N CYS A 147 5.22 -13.02 -3.52
CA CYS A 147 5.02 -13.01 -4.98
C CYS A 147 3.69 -12.37 -5.37
N VAL A 148 2.61 -12.62 -4.62
CA VAL A 148 1.31 -11.95 -4.86
C VAL A 148 1.40 -10.45 -4.61
N SER A 149 2.11 -10.01 -3.57
CA SER A 149 2.30 -8.59 -3.30
C SER A 149 3.07 -7.89 -4.41
N GLU A 150 4.14 -8.50 -4.91
CA GLU A 150 4.92 -7.98 -6.04
C GLU A 150 4.06 -7.94 -7.31
N LEU A 151 3.37 -9.04 -7.64
CA LEU A 151 2.48 -9.17 -8.80
C LEU A 151 1.40 -8.09 -8.85
N VAL A 152 0.68 -7.89 -7.74
CA VAL A 152 -0.43 -6.91 -7.69
C VAL A 152 0.09 -5.49 -7.86
N ILE A 153 1.24 -5.17 -7.26
CA ILE A 153 1.82 -3.83 -7.34
C ILE A 153 2.36 -3.53 -8.74
N GLU A 154 3.00 -4.51 -9.38
CA GLU A 154 3.60 -4.33 -10.71
C GLU A 154 2.54 -4.32 -11.82
N SER A 155 1.55 -5.21 -11.76
CA SER A 155 0.44 -5.23 -12.71
C SER A 155 -0.53 -4.07 -12.55
N ARG A 156 -0.64 -3.50 -11.34
CA ARG A 156 -1.66 -2.52 -10.93
C ARG A 156 -3.11 -3.02 -11.09
N GLU A 157 -3.31 -4.32 -11.21
CA GLU A 157 -4.61 -4.97 -11.35
C GLU A 157 -5.21 -5.30 -9.96
N PHE A 158 -5.29 -4.30 -9.08
CA PHE A 158 -5.74 -4.44 -7.69
C PHE A 158 -7.15 -5.03 -7.61
N ASP A 159 -8.11 -4.41 -8.30
CA ASP A 159 -9.52 -4.80 -8.29
C ASP A 159 -9.74 -6.20 -8.85
N MET A 160 -8.99 -6.58 -9.90
CA MET A 160 -9.10 -7.90 -10.52
C MET A 160 -8.58 -8.99 -9.58
N ILE A 161 -7.40 -8.78 -8.99
CA ILE A 161 -6.72 -9.81 -8.20
C ILE A 161 -7.30 -9.88 -6.79
N LEU A 162 -7.40 -8.74 -6.12
CA LEU A 162 -7.80 -8.64 -4.70
C LEU A 162 -9.28 -8.34 -4.52
N GLY A 163 -10.03 -8.02 -5.57
CA GLY A 163 -11.44 -7.63 -5.46
C GLY A 163 -11.60 -6.13 -5.18
N LYS A 164 -12.85 -5.68 -5.20
CA LYS A 164 -13.20 -4.27 -5.02
C LYS A 164 -14.35 -4.10 -4.04
N LEU A 165 -14.46 -2.94 -3.42
CA LEU A 165 -15.63 -2.57 -2.62
C LEU A 165 -16.74 -2.03 -3.53
N GLU A 166 -17.97 -2.47 -3.28
CA GLU A 166 -19.17 -1.90 -3.86
C GLU A 166 -19.67 -0.74 -2.98
N ASN A 167 -20.62 0.04 -3.48
CA ASN A 167 -21.12 1.25 -2.80
C ASN A 167 -21.79 0.96 -1.44
N ASP A 168 -22.33 -0.26 -1.27
CA ASP A 168 -22.90 -0.72 0.00
C ASP A 168 -21.83 -1.14 1.03
N GLY A 169 -20.55 -1.13 0.64
CA GLY A 169 -19.41 -1.60 1.42
C GLY A 169 -19.26 -3.12 1.45
N SER A 170 -20.03 -3.85 0.65
CA SER A 170 -19.77 -5.25 0.37
C SER A 170 -18.54 -5.38 -0.54
N ARG A 171 -17.80 -6.48 -0.38
CA ARG A 171 -16.63 -6.76 -1.21
C ARG A 171 -17.02 -7.69 -2.35
N LYS A 172 -16.81 -7.24 -3.59
CA LYS A 172 -16.82 -8.12 -4.76
C LYS A 172 -15.52 -8.94 -4.77
N PRO A 173 -15.60 -10.29 -4.83
CA PRO A 173 -14.42 -11.15 -4.80
C PRO A 173 -13.54 -10.95 -6.04
N GLY A 174 -12.23 -11.06 -5.84
CA GLY A 174 -11.21 -11.07 -6.88
C GLY A 174 -10.80 -12.50 -7.25
N VAL A 175 -9.74 -12.61 -8.05
CA VAL A 175 -9.16 -13.92 -8.42
C VAL A 175 -8.59 -14.64 -7.19
N ILE A 176 -8.03 -13.90 -6.22
CA ILE A 176 -7.38 -14.47 -5.03
C ILE A 176 -8.33 -15.30 -4.16
N ASP A 177 -9.63 -14.96 -4.16
CA ASP A 177 -10.66 -15.64 -3.39
C ASP A 177 -10.86 -17.12 -3.80
N LYS A 178 -10.40 -17.51 -4.99
CA LYS A 178 -10.41 -18.91 -5.43
C LYS A 178 -9.39 -19.77 -4.67
N PHE A 179 -8.35 -19.17 -4.12
CA PHE A 179 -7.20 -19.86 -3.53
C PHE A 179 -7.25 -19.90 -2.00
N THR A 180 -7.90 -18.92 -1.37
CA THR A 180 -8.04 -18.85 0.08
C THR A 180 -9.39 -18.24 0.47
N SER A 181 -9.98 -18.74 1.55
CA SER A 181 -11.18 -18.16 2.14
C SER A 181 -10.88 -16.91 2.97
N ASP A 182 -9.69 -16.82 3.58
CA ASP A 182 -9.24 -15.63 4.31
C ASP A 182 -8.24 -14.84 3.47
N THR A 183 -8.75 -13.80 2.80
CA THR A 183 -7.98 -12.91 1.94
C THR A 183 -7.43 -11.69 2.68
N LYS A 184 -7.89 -11.42 3.92
CA LYS A 184 -7.51 -10.22 4.67
C LYS A 184 -6.00 -10.14 4.97
N PRO A 185 -5.29 -11.21 5.33
CA PRO A 185 -3.85 -11.14 5.56
C PRO A 185 -3.09 -10.77 4.28
N ILE A 186 -3.54 -11.30 3.14
CA ILE A 186 -2.97 -11.00 1.82
C ILE A 186 -3.18 -9.51 1.51
N ILE A 187 -4.41 -9.03 1.59
CA ILE A 187 -4.76 -7.64 1.27
C ILE A 187 -4.00 -6.66 2.17
N ASN A 188 -3.93 -6.92 3.49
CA ASN A 188 -3.15 -6.08 4.41
C ASN A 188 -1.65 -6.09 4.06
N LYS A 189 -1.10 -7.23 3.64
CA LYS A 189 0.30 -7.30 3.23
C LYS A 189 0.55 -6.49 1.96
N VAL A 190 -0.31 -6.60 0.95
CA VAL A 190 -0.21 -5.79 -0.27
C VAL A 190 -0.37 -4.30 0.05
N ALA A 191 -1.30 -3.94 0.93
CA ALA A 191 -1.50 -2.56 1.39
C ALA A 191 -0.24 -1.99 2.06
N SER A 192 0.40 -2.77 2.94
CA SER A 192 1.66 -2.38 3.58
C SER A 192 2.80 -2.20 2.57
N VAL A 193 2.90 -3.07 1.55
CA VAL A 193 3.89 -2.91 0.47
C VAL A 193 3.60 -1.67 -0.38
N ALA A 194 2.32 -1.38 -0.67
CA ALA A 194 1.91 -0.16 -1.37
C ALA A 194 2.27 1.11 -0.57
N GLU A 195 1.99 1.11 0.74
CA GLU A 195 2.33 2.19 1.66
C GLU A 195 3.85 2.44 1.70
N ASN A 196 4.65 1.39 1.82
CA ASN A 196 6.12 1.48 1.81
C ASN A 196 6.70 1.99 0.48
N LYS A 197 5.98 1.77 -0.64
CA LYS A 197 6.33 2.31 -1.97
C LYS A 197 5.81 3.73 -2.20
N GLY A 198 5.10 4.33 -1.24
CA GLY A 198 4.52 5.67 -1.35
C GLY A 198 3.21 5.75 -2.15
N LEU A 199 2.58 4.60 -2.46
CA LEU A 199 1.29 4.52 -3.15
C LEU A 199 0.14 4.65 -2.14
N PHE A 200 0.06 5.79 -1.45
CA PHE A 200 -0.84 5.98 -0.30
C PHE A 200 -2.33 5.83 -0.62
N GLU A 201 -2.77 6.27 -1.80
CA GLU A 201 -4.17 6.17 -2.20
C GLU A 201 -4.61 4.73 -2.45
N GLU A 202 -3.78 3.96 -3.13
CA GLU A 202 -4.03 2.53 -3.34
C GLU A 202 -3.92 1.78 -2.01
N ALA A 203 -2.96 2.12 -1.16
CA ALA A 203 -2.87 1.56 0.19
C ALA A 203 -4.15 1.84 1.00
N ALA A 204 -4.71 3.04 0.94
CA ALA A 204 -5.97 3.37 1.63
C ALA A 204 -7.14 2.53 1.09
N LYS A 205 -7.29 2.37 -0.23
CA LYS A 205 -8.31 1.48 -0.81
C LYS A 205 -8.13 0.01 -0.39
N LEU A 206 -6.89 -0.47 -0.32
CA LEU A 206 -6.60 -1.84 0.08
C LEU A 206 -6.85 -2.07 1.57
N TYR A 207 -6.49 -1.12 2.44
CA TYR A 207 -6.83 -1.23 3.86
C TYR A 207 -8.35 -1.16 4.09
N ASP A 208 -9.07 -0.37 3.30
CA ASP A 208 -10.54 -0.31 3.31
C ASP A 208 -11.14 -1.66 2.90
N LEU A 209 -10.60 -2.27 1.83
CA LEU A 209 -10.96 -3.61 1.38
C LEU A 209 -10.68 -4.69 2.45
N ALA A 210 -9.62 -4.52 3.24
CA ALA A 210 -9.27 -5.38 4.37
C ALA A 210 -10.05 -5.07 5.66
N LYS A 211 -10.93 -4.06 5.66
CA LYS A 211 -11.68 -3.55 6.82
C LYS A 211 -10.80 -3.02 7.96
N ASN A 212 -9.66 -2.42 7.63
CA ASN A 212 -8.75 -1.80 8.60
C ASN A 212 -9.00 -0.28 8.66
N ALA A 213 -10.04 0.12 9.40
CA ALA A 213 -10.49 1.51 9.46
C ALA A 213 -9.41 2.48 9.97
N ASP A 214 -8.61 2.07 10.97
CA ASP A 214 -7.53 2.89 11.52
C ASP A 214 -6.52 3.31 10.46
N LYS A 215 -6.04 2.35 9.68
CA LYS A 215 -5.06 2.62 8.61
C LYS A 215 -5.64 3.43 7.47
N VAL A 216 -6.91 3.22 7.12
CA VAL A 216 -7.60 4.03 6.11
C VAL A 216 -7.62 5.50 6.53
N LEU A 217 -8.11 5.80 7.73
CA LEU A 217 -8.21 7.19 8.18
C LEU A 217 -6.84 7.82 8.42
N GLU A 218 -5.85 7.07 8.90
CA GLU A 218 -4.46 7.56 9.04
C GLU A 218 -3.88 8.01 7.69
N LEU A 219 -4.03 7.18 6.64
CA LEU A 219 -3.55 7.52 5.30
C LEU A 219 -4.36 8.65 4.67
N MET A 220 -5.68 8.67 4.87
CA MET A 220 -6.52 9.76 4.38
C MET A 220 -6.15 11.08 5.04
N ASN A 221 -5.84 11.11 6.35
CA ASN A 221 -5.38 12.33 7.02
C ASN A 221 -4.09 12.86 6.39
N LYS A 222 -3.12 11.98 6.11
CA LYS A 222 -1.86 12.33 5.43
C LYS A 222 -2.08 12.85 4.01
N LEU A 223 -3.02 12.26 3.27
CA LEU A 223 -3.37 12.65 1.89
C LEU A 223 -4.15 13.97 1.83
N LEU A 224 -5.07 14.20 2.77
CA LEU A 224 -5.93 15.38 2.79
C LEU A 224 -5.21 16.62 3.32
N SER A 225 -4.36 16.46 4.34
CA SER A 225 -3.61 17.56 4.96
C SER A 225 -2.98 18.55 3.97
N PRO A 226 -2.18 18.13 2.97
CA PRO A 226 -1.53 19.08 2.05
C PRO A 226 -2.49 19.71 1.03
N VAL A 227 -3.69 19.14 0.80
CA VAL A 227 -4.63 19.63 -0.22
C VAL A 227 -5.72 20.52 0.34
N VAL A 228 -5.93 20.53 1.66
CA VAL A 228 -6.96 21.33 2.35
C VAL A 228 -6.98 22.81 1.92
N PRO A 229 -5.86 23.56 1.96
CA PRO A 229 -5.87 25.00 1.68
C PRO A 229 -5.86 25.32 0.18
N GLN A 230 -5.72 24.32 -0.70
CA GLN A 230 -5.64 24.54 -2.14
C GLN A 230 -7.00 24.97 -2.71
N ILE A 231 -6.99 25.72 -3.80
CA ILE A 231 -8.21 26.12 -4.51
C ILE A 231 -8.80 24.89 -5.22
N SER A 232 -10.07 24.62 -4.99
CA SER A 232 -10.80 23.54 -5.66
C SER A 232 -11.02 23.91 -7.14
N ALA A 233 -10.36 23.20 -8.03
CA ALA A 233 -10.59 23.26 -9.48
C ALA A 233 -11.19 21.94 -9.98
N PRO A 234 -11.99 21.95 -11.07
CA PRO A 234 -12.51 20.72 -11.66
C PRO A 234 -11.37 19.77 -12.04
N GLN A 235 -11.48 18.50 -11.65
CA GLN A 235 -10.47 17.45 -11.85
C GLN A 235 -9.16 17.66 -11.07
N SER A 236 -9.15 18.56 -10.08
CA SER A 236 -7.99 18.73 -9.21
C SER A 236 -7.76 17.51 -8.30
N ASN A 237 -6.52 17.33 -7.87
CA ASN A 237 -6.18 16.32 -6.86
C ASN A 237 -7.00 16.52 -5.58
N LYS A 238 -7.25 17.77 -5.18
CA LYS A 238 -8.11 18.12 -4.04
C LYS A 238 -9.52 17.56 -4.22
N GLU A 239 -10.16 17.78 -5.36
CA GLU A 239 -11.53 17.30 -5.61
C GLU A 239 -11.59 15.77 -5.57
N ARG A 240 -10.63 15.09 -6.20
CA ARG A 240 -10.58 13.63 -6.22
C ARG A 240 -10.39 13.04 -4.81
N LEU A 241 -9.47 13.58 -4.02
CA LEU A 241 -9.23 13.14 -2.65
C LEU A 241 -10.40 13.48 -1.72
N LYS A 242 -11.02 14.65 -1.90
CA LYS A 242 -12.25 15.05 -1.19
C LYS A 242 -13.38 14.07 -1.47
N ASN A 243 -13.62 13.73 -2.74
CA ASN A 243 -14.68 12.78 -3.11
C ASN A 243 -14.43 11.39 -2.52
N MET A 244 -13.18 10.93 -2.54
CA MET A 244 -12.78 9.67 -1.88
C MET A 244 -13.03 9.72 -0.36
N ALA A 245 -12.64 10.81 0.30
CA ALA A 245 -12.84 10.98 1.74
C ALA A 245 -14.32 11.06 2.12
N LEU A 246 -15.14 11.77 1.36
CA LEU A 246 -16.58 11.85 1.58
C LEU A 246 -17.25 10.48 1.43
N ALA A 247 -16.89 9.71 0.39
CA ALA A 247 -17.42 8.36 0.20
C ALA A 247 -17.06 7.41 1.36
N ILE A 248 -15.85 7.53 1.91
CA ILE A 248 -15.42 6.77 3.11
C ILE A 248 -16.22 7.22 4.34
N ALA A 249 -16.33 8.54 4.57
CA ALA A 249 -17.04 9.12 5.70
C ALA A 249 -18.52 8.71 5.74
N GLU A 250 -19.21 8.82 4.60
CA GLU A 250 -20.62 8.45 4.48
C GLU A 250 -20.82 6.97 4.78
N ARG A 251 -19.96 6.10 4.23
CA ARG A 251 -20.04 4.66 4.44
C ARG A 251 -19.73 4.27 5.89
N TYR A 252 -18.68 4.83 6.48
CA TYR A 252 -18.30 4.53 7.86
C TYR A 252 -19.39 4.97 8.84
N ARG A 253 -19.98 6.15 8.61
CA ARG A 253 -21.12 6.63 9.41
C ARG A 253 -22.36 5.73 9.25
N ALA A 254 -22.67 5.29 8.03
CA ALA A 254 -23.82 4.41 7.78
C ALA A 254 -23.65 3.03 8.42
N GLN A 255 -22.43 2.51 8.48
CA GLN A 255 -22.11 1.18 9.02
C GLN A 255 -21.73 1.21 10.52
N GLY A 256 -21.61 2.39 11.13
CA GLY A 256 -21.17 2.53 12.52
C GLY A 256 -19.71 2.12 12.73
N ILE A 257 -18.86 2.23 11.70
CA ILE A 257 -17.44 1.93 11.78
C ILE A 257 -16.73 3.16 12.38
N SER A 258 -15.99 2.94 13.46
CA SER A 258 -15.13 3.95 14.08
C SER A 258 -13.71 3.43 14.16
N ALA A 259 -12.76 4.29 13.84
CA ALA A 259 -11.34 4.08 14.14
C ALA A 259 -11.03 4.56 15.57
N ASN A 260 -9.75 4.59 15.92
CA ASN A 260 -9.23 5.33 17.04
C ASN A 260 -9.77 6.76 17.05
N LYS A 261 -10.38 7.16 18.17
CA LYS A 261 -11.02 8.46 18.38
C LYS A 261 -10.15 9.64 17.95
N PHE A 262 -8.83 9.56 18.14
CA PHE A 262 -7.92 10.64 17.73
C PHE A 262 -7.85 10.76 16.19
N VAL A 263 -7.59 9.65 15.50
CA VAL A 263 -7.48 9.60 14.03
C VAL A 263 -8.80 9.99 13.38
N ASP A 264 -9.91 9.49 13.94
CA ASP A 264 -11.27 9.79 13.51
C ASP A 264 -11.59 11.29 13.65
N SER A 265 -11.27 11.89 14.81
CA SER A 265 -11.47 13.32 15.04
C SER A 265 -10.65 14.21 14.10
N THR A 266 -9.40 13.84 13.81
CA THR A 266 -8.55 14.54 12.83
C THR A 266 -9.17 14.47 11.43
N PHE A 267 -9.69 13.30 11.04
CA PHE A 267 -10.28 13.10 9.71
C PHE A 267 -11.50 13.97 9.47
N TYR A 268 -12.46 13.98 10.40
CA TYR A 268 -13.63 14.84 10.28
C TYR A 268 -13.28 16.33 10.36
N LEU A 269 -12.31 16.71 11.20
CA LEU A 269 -11.83 18.09 11.24
C LEU A 269 -11.19 18.53 9.92
N LEU A 270 -10.42 17.66 9.24
CA LEU A 270 -9.89 17.94 7.90
C LEU A 270 -10.99 18.10 6.85
N LEU A 271 -12.05 17.29 6.91
CA LEU A 271 -13.21 17.44 6.02
C LEU A 271 -13.96 18.77 6.24
N ASP A 272 -14.13 19.17 7.50
CA ASP A 272 -14.73 20.45 7.84
C ASP A 272 -13.84 21.63 7.37
N LEU A 273 -12.52 21.50 7.50
CA LEU A 273 -11.57 22.48 6.97
C LEU A 273 -11.60 22.58 5.45
N ILE A 274 -11.75 21.47 4.73
CA ILE A 274 -11.97 21.48 3.28
C ILE A 274 -13.23 22.27 2.94
N THR A 275 -14.32 22.05 3.68
CA THR A 275 -15.57 22.79 3.50
C THR A 275 -15.40 24.28 3.77
N PHE A 276 -14.66 24.64 4.82
CA PHE A 276 -14.29 26.02 5.12
C PHE A 276 -13.53 26.69 3.97
N PHE A 277 -12.46 26.06 3.47
CA PHE A 277 -11.66 26.62 2.39
C PHE A 277 -12.44 26.69 1.06
N ASP A 278 -13.33 25.75 0.80
CA ASP A 278 -14.19 25.79 -0.40
C ASP A 278 -15.17 26.98 -0.36
N GLU A 279 -15.80 27.23 0.78
CA GLU A 279 -16.67 28.41 0.97
C GLU A 279 -15.87 29.73 0.93
N TYR A 280 -14.65 29.74 1.51
CA TYR A 280 -13.74 30.88 1.46
C TYR A 280 -13.34 31.23 0.02
N HIS A 281 -12.87 30.26 -0.76
CA HIS A 281 -12.48 30.47 -2.15
C HIS A 281 -13.66 30.80 -3.07
N SER A 282 -14.86 30.32 -2.73
CA SER A 282 -16.10 30.67 -3.45
C SER A 282 -16.60 32.10 -3.14
N GLY A 283 -15.97 32.81 -2.19
CA GLY A 283 -16.34 34.17 -1.81
C GLY A 283 -17.54 34.25 -0.85
N HIS A 284 -18.02 33.13 -0.30
CA HIS A 284 -19.09 33.08 0.70
C HIS A 284 -18.54 33.37 2.10
N ILE A 285 -18.05 34.60 2.29
CA ILE A 285 -17.33 35.05 3.49
C ILE A 285 -18.09 34.78 4.80
N ASP A 286 -19.41 35.01 4.82
CA ASP A 286 -20.21 34.84 6.05
C ASP A 286 -20.35 33.36 6.44
N ARG A 287 -20.57 32.47 5.45
CA ARG A 287 -20.62 31.02 5.69
C ARG A 287 -19.28 30.46 6.14
N ALA A 288 -18.20 30.92 5.50
CA ALA A 288 -16.85 30.54 5.90
C ALA A 288 -16.56 30.97 7.35
N PHE A 289 -17.00 32.17 7.75
CA PHE A 289 -16.88 32.63 9.13
C PHE A 289 -17.68 31.76 10.13
N ASP A 290 -18.92 31.40 9.79
CA ASP A 290 -19.75 30.52 10.63
C ASP A 290 -19.15 29.12 10.80
N ILE A 291 -18.45 28.61 9.77
CA ILE A 291 -17.74 27.32 9.87
C ILE A 291 -16.56 27.45 10.82
N ILE A 292 -15.68 28.44 10.66
CA ILE A 292 -14.48 28.55 11.50
C ILE A 292 -14.81 28.84 12.96
N ASP A 293 -15.86 29.62 13.24
CA ASP A 293 -16.36 29.85 14.61
C ASP A 293 -16.82 28.53 15.26
N ARG A 294 -17.54 27.69 14.51
CA ARG A 294 -17.99 26.37 14.99
C ARG A 294 -16.84 25.38 15.20
N LEU A 295 -15.81 25.42 14.35
CA LEU A 295 -14.66 24.52 14.46
C LEU A 295 -13.83 24.80 15.71
N LYS A 296 -13.91 26.02 16.27
CA LYS A 296 -13.20 26.41 17.48
C LYS A 296 -11.69 26.12 17.40
N LEU A 297 -11.13 26.20 16.17
CA LEU A 297 -9.73 25.95 15.89
C LEU A 297 -8.86 27.16 16.27
N VAL A 298 -9.39 28.36 16.02
CA VAL A 298 -8.72 29.64 16.26
C VAL A 298 -9.52 30.48 17.27
N PRO A 299 -8.86 31.30 18.11
CA PRO A 299 -9.56 32.16 19.06
C PRO A 299 -10.18 33.36 18.35
N LEU A 300 -11.49 33.53 18.50
CA LEU A 300 -12.21 34.72 18.06
C LEU A 300 -12.39 35.74 19.20
N ASN A 301 -12.14 35.34 20.45
CA ASN A 301 -12.19 36.23 21.62
C ASN A 301 -10.86 36.19 22.37
N GLN A 302 -10.46 37.32 22.95
CA GLN A 302 -9.18 37.43 23.68
C GLN A 302 -9.06 36.44 24.85
N GLU A 303 -10.18 36.18 25.55
CA GLU A 303 -10.24 35.25 26.68
C GLU A 303 -9.98 33.79 26.27
N SER A 304 -10.29 33.43 25.02
CA SER A 304 -10.12 32.07 24.51
C SER A 304 -8.71 31.79 23.99
N VAL A 305 -7.82 32.79 23.96
CA VAL A 305 -6.48 32.64 23.35
C VAL A 305 -5.66 31.59 24.08
N GLU A 306 -5.55 31.66 25.41
CA GLU A 306 -4.74 30.72 26.20
C GLU A 306 -5.28 29.28 26.12
N GLU A 307 -6.61 29.12 26.17
CA GLU A 307 -7.27 27.82 26.00
C GLU A 307 -6.94 27.20 24.64
N ARG A 308 -6.99 28.00 23.56
CA ARG A 308 -6.69 27.54 22.20
C ARG A 308 -5.20 27.21 22.03
N VAL A 309 -4.29 27.97 22.66
CA VAL A 309 -2.85 27.66 22.66
C VAL A 309 -2.57 26.34 23.38
N ALA A 310 -3.28 26.07 24.48
CA ALA A 310 -3.18 24.78 25.17
C ALA A 310 -3.72 23.63 24.31
N ALA A 311 -4.89 23.83 23.67
CA ALA A 311 -5.49 22.86 22.77
C ALA A 311 -4.62 22.57 21.53
N PHE A 312 -3.89 23.57 21.02
CA PHE A 312 -3.00 23.43 19.87
C PHE A 312 -1.96 22.32 20.04
N ARG A 313 -1.43 22.15 21.27
CA ARG A 313 -0.44 21.11 21.58
C ARG A 313 -1.00 19.69 21.41
N ASN A 314 -2.31 19.54 21.48
CA ASN A 314 -3.00 18.25 21.36
C ASN A 314 -3.45 17.95 19.94
N PHE A 315 -3.34 18.88 18.99
CA PHE A 315 -3.68 18.61 17.59
C PHE A 315 -2.63 17.74 16.90
N SER A 316 -3.09 16.90 15.97
CA SER A 316 -2.21 16.09 15.15
C SER A 316 -1.36 16.98 14.23
N ASP A 317 -0.24 16.44 13.74
CA ASP A 317 0.64 17.18 12.84
C ASP A 317 -0.14 17.65 11.60
N GLU A 318 -1.02 16.82 11.04
CA GLU A 318 -1.85 17.14 9.87
C GLU A 318 -2.67 18.43 10.04
N ILE A 319 -3.25 18.64 11.22
CA ILE A 319 -4.00 19.87 11.51
C ILE A 319 -3.06 21.05 11.73
N ARG A 320 -1.95 20.83 12.45
CA ARG A 320 -0.96 21.88 12.74
C ARG A 320 -0.34 22.46 11.47
N HIS A 321 -0.08 21.64 10.46
CA HIS A 321 0.43 22.10 9.15
C HIS A 321 -0.54 23.03 8.41
N ASN A 322 -1.85 22.90 8.64
CA ASN A 322 -2.88 23.70 7.99
C ASN A 322 -3.19 25.01 8.73
N LEU A 323 -2.71 25.16 9.97
CA LEU A 323 -3.14 26.27 10.82
C LEU A 323 -2.71 27.65 10.28
N SER A 324 -1.54 27.75 9.64
CA SER A 324 -1.08 29.01 9.06
C SER A 324 -2.05 29.56 8.01
N GLU A 325 -2.48 28.68 7.11
CA GLU A 325 -3.44 29.02 6.05
C GLU A 325 -4.83 29.33 6.63
N VAL A 326 -5.24 28.60 7.67
CA VAL A 326 -6.52 28.88 8.36
C VAL A 326 -6.49 30.27 9.01
N LEU A 327 -5.39 30.64 9.67
CA LEU A 327 -5.22 31.96 10.28
C LEU A 327 -5.27 33.06 9.22
N LEU A 328 -4.54 32.89 8.12
CA LEU A 328 -4.52 33.84 7.01
C LEU A 328 -5.91 34.01 6.37
N ALA A 329 -6.59 32.90 6.07
CA ALA A 329 -7.94 32.91 5.52
C ALA A 329 -8.93 33.61 6.48
N THR A 330 -8.84 33.32 7.78
CA THR A 330 -9.70 33.95 8.80
C THR A 330 -9.43 35.46 8.90
N MET A 331 -8.16 35.88 8.87
CA MET A 331 -7.80 37.31 8.85
C MET A 331 -8.32 38.01 7.59
N ASN A 332 -8.22 37.37 6.43
CA ASN A 332 -8.75 37.89 5.17
C ASN A 332 -10.28 38.01 5.18
N ILE A 333 -10.98 37.06 5.81
CA ILE A 333 -12.44 37.11 6.04
C ILE A 333 -12.79 38.34 6.88
N LEU A 334 -12.14 38.52 8.03
CA LEU A 334 -12.37 39.66 8.93
C LEU A 334 -12.09 41.00 8.23
N PHE A 335 -10.99 41.08 7.48
CA PHE A 335 -10.63 42.27 6.71
C PHE A 335 -11.66 42.58 5.61
N THR A 336 -12.17 41.56 4.94
CA THR A 336 -13.21 41.71 3.92
C THR A 336 -14.53 42.20 4.53
N GLN A 337 -14.94 41.65 5.68
CA GLN A 337 -16.11 42.13 6.43
C GLN A 337 -15.93 43.58 6.88
N PHE A 338 -14.75 43.95 7.38
CA PHE A 338 -14.41 45.32 7.75
C PHE A 338 -14.49 46.28 6.56
N LYS A 339 -13.94 45.89 5.40
CA LYS A 339 -14.05 46.67 4.15
C LYS A 339 -15.51 46.84 3.72
N ARG A 340 -16.34 45.79 3.81
CA ARG A 340 -17.77 45.86 3.52
C ARG A 340 -18.50 46.84 4.44
N LEU A 341 -18.19 46.82 5.74
CA LEU A 341 -18.75 47.76 6.73
C LEU A 341 -18.37 49.22 6.44
N LYS A 342 -17.13 49.49 6.03
CA LYS A 342 -16.66 50.84 5.68
C LYS A 342 -17.09 51.32 4.29
N GLY A 343 -17.29 50.39 3.34
CA GLY A 343 -17.71 50.68 1.97
C GLY A 343 -19.21 51.01 1.82
N THR A 344 -20.04 50.61 2.79
CA THR A 344 -21.42 51.10 2.91
C THR A 344 -21.42 52.58 3.29
N SER A 345 -21.51 53.46 2.30
CA SER A 345 -21.62 54.91 2.47
C SER A 345 -22.87 55.29 3.32
N PRO A 346 -22.88 56.44 4.03
CA PRO A 346 -23.91 56.82 5.02
C PRO A 346 -25.30 57.15 4.47
N SER A 347 -25.63 56.75 3.24
CA SER A 347 -26.81 57.24 2.52
C SER A 347 -28.12 56.50 2.81
N SER A 348 -28.12 55.40 3.59
CA SER A 348 -29.36 54.80 4.10
C SER A 348 -29.59 55.18 5.56
N ALA A 349 -30.38 56.24 5.76
CA ALA A 349 -30.74 56.86 7.04
C ALA A 349 -31.63 55.99 7.96
N SER A 350 -31.19 54.80 8.35
CA SER A 350 -31.96 53.96 9.29
C SER A 350 -31.18 52.95 10.14
N ARG A 351 -29.84 52.87 10.06
CA ARG A 351 -29.05 52.04 10.98
C ARG A 351 -28.47 52.87 12.15
N PRO A 352 -28.69 52.48 13.42
CA PRO A 352 -28.13 53.21 14.56
C PRO A 352 -26.59 53.17 14.48
N GLN A 353 -25.98 54.35 14.45
CA GLN A 353 -24.52 54.57 14.36
C GLN A 353 -23.72 53.70 15.36
N ARG A 354 -24.27 53.50 16.57
CA ARG A 354 -23.69 52.67 17.64
C ARG A 354 -23.47 51.20 17.23
N VAL A 355 -24.39 50.61 16.45
CA VAL A 355 -24.29 49.20 16.03
C VAL A 355 -23.13 48.98 15.05
N ILE A 356 -22.79 50.01 14.26
CA ILE A 356 -21.67 49.97 13.32
C ILE A 356 -20.35 50.13 14.08
N GLU A 357 -20.29 51.03 15.05
CA GLU A 357 -19.12 51.22 15.93
C GLU A 357 -18.82 49.98 16.79
N ASP A 358 -19.86 49.35 17.34
CA ASP A 358 -19.73 48.11 18.11
C ASP A 358 -19.19 46.95 17.25
N ARG A 359 -19.68 46.82 16.01
CA ARG A 359 -19.17 45.80 15.07
C ARG A 359 -17.74 46.08 14.59
N ASP A 360 -17.37 47.34 14.38
CA ASP A 360 -15.98 47.72 14.05
C ASP A 360 -15.02 47.35 15.18
N SER A 361 -15.43 47.64 16.43
CA SER A 361 -14.67 47.27 17.63
C SER A 361 -14.54 45.74 17.78
N GLN A 362 -15.63 45.01 17.53
CA GLN A 362 -15.65 43.55 17.61
C GLN A 362 -14.71 42.89 16.59
N LEU A 363 -14.76 43.31 15.31
CA LEU A 363 -13.87 42.76 14.27
C LEU A 363 -12.39 43.04 14.57
N ARG A 364 -12.07 44.23 15.10
CA ARG A 364 -10.71 44.56 15.52
C ARG A 364 -10.26 43.76 16.75
N SER A 365 -11.19 43.46 17.67
CA SER A 365 -10.91 42.60 18.83
C SER A 365 -10.62 41.17 18.38
N GLN A 366 -11.42 40.61 17.46
CA GLN A 366 -11.20 39.30 16.85
C GLN A 366 -9.84 39.21 16.14
N ALA A 367 -9.50 40.22 15.33
CA ALA A 367 -8.19 40.28 14.67
C ALA A 367 -7.01 40.33 15.67
N ARG A 368 -7.14 41.08 16.77
CA ARG A 368 -6.11 41.11 17.84
C ARG A 368 -5.96 39.77 18.54
N ALA A 369 -7.05 39.05 18.78
CA ALA A 369 -7.01 37.71 19.37
C ALA A 369 -6.24 36.73 18.47
N LEU A 370 -6.49 36.76 17.15
CA LEU A 370 -5.77 35.95 16.17
C LEU A 370 -4.28 36.27 16.09
N ILE A 371 -3.90 37.55 16.11
CA ILE A 371 -2.49 37.99 16.11
C ILE A 371 -1.79 37.53 17.40
N THR A 372 -2.44 37.71 18.55
CA THR A 372 -1.89 37.26 19.84
C THR A 372 -1.66 35.75 19.82
N PHE A 373 -2.63 34.99 19.32
CA PHE A 373 -2.54 33.54 19.17
C PHE A 373 -1.41 33.11 18.24
N ALA A 374 -1.29 33.72 17.05
CA ALA A 374 -0.22 33.44 16.11
C ALA A 374 1.18 33.69 16.71
N GLY A 375 1.32 34.73 17.53
CA GLY A 375 2.58 35.04 18.23
C GLY A 375 2.93 34.10 19.39
N MET A 376 1.94 33.41 19.98
CA MET A 376 2.16 32.50 21.11
C MET A 376 2.44 31.04 20.70
N ILE A 377 2.16 30.67 19.44
CA ILE A 377 2.35 29.30 18.97
C ILE A 377 3.82 29.06 18.62
N PRO A 378 4.47 28.01 19.18
CA PRO A 378 5.89 27.71 18.95
C PRO A 378 6.21 27.12 17.56
N TYR A 379 5.28 27.21 16.63
CA TYR A 379 5.41 26.68 15.28
C TYR A 379 5.80 27.83 14.35
N ARG A 380 6.87 27.66 13.55
CA ARG A 380 7.15 28.56 12.43
C ARG A 380 6.03 28.35 11.41
N THR A 381 4.90 29.01 11.61
CA THR A 381 3.95 29.27 10.55
C THR A 381 4.74 29.92 9.41
N SER A 382 4.57 29.43 8.18
CA SER A 382 5.28 29.94 6.99
C SER A 382 5.33 31.46 7.05
N GLY A 383 6.49 32.08 6.79
CA GLY A 383 6.86 33.44 7.20
C GLY A 383 5.92 34.61 6.82
N ASP A 384 4.78 34.33 6.18
CA ASP A 384 3.73 35.25 5.77
C ASP A 384 2.64 35.47 6.83
N THR A 385 2.52 34.63 7.87
CA THR A 385 1.43 34.72 8.87
C THR A 385 1.50 35.91 9.82
N ASN A 386 2.68 36.52 9.98
CA ASN A 386 2.89 37.67 10.87
C ASN A 386 3.10 39.00 10.10
N ALA A 387 2.92 39.00 8.77
CA ALA A 387 3.14 40.14 7.89
C ALA A 387 1.87 40.97 7.64
#